data_AF-A0A1Z8PW47-F1
#
_entry.id   AF-A0A1Z8PW47-F1
#
_cell.length_a   1.000
_cell.length_b   1.000
_cell.length_c   1.000
_cell.angle_alpha   90.00
_cell.angle_beta   90.00
_cell.angle_gamma   90.00
#
_symmetry.space_group_name_H-M   'P 1'
#
loop_
_entity.id
_entity.type
_entity.pdbx_description
1 polymer ?
#
loop_
_entity_poly.entity_id
_entity_poly.type
_entity_poly.pdbx_seq_one_letter_code
_entity_poly.pdbx_strand_id
1 'polypeptide(L)'
;MHAATFFTGLFSALKPRNALALAVLGTILSAMLAGCGGPPAPRKQPVSLEPAATSRTTTQAGTQTNTASNTYPNSFPNSFPSSGTNPYAGTFNAYDPPAPLGSPIIDTPPRPAGAITITLLLPMSSADENVRALANTLLQAAQLALFDVARPELLLRVQDTSGTPVGAQTAARTALAASTDLIIGPLFATSVQAIAPVLAGSRVPALAFSNDRSVASRNIWLLGFIPEDNIDRAIAQTIGQGLTRFGALLPEGAYGERLGRTLDERITRYGGELVQVEVYPPDAPGMFEPVKRLAQYETRRAAHGAEMARLEAEDPLHGTPHTTPQNLG
;
A
#
# COMPACT_ATOMS: atom_id res chain seq x y z
N MET A 1 -10.78 10.75 -38.31
CA MET A 1 -9.45 10.57 -38.95
C MET A 1 -8.83 11.94 -39.13
N HIS A 2 -8.02 12.39 -38.16
CA HIS A 2 -7.10 13.52 -38.30
C HIS A 2 -6.08 13.46 -37.14
N ALA A 3 -4.85 13.85 -37.47
CA ALA A 3 -3.74 14.22 -36.59
C ALA A 3 -2.90 13.11 -35.93
N ALA A 4 -1.81 12.74 -36.61
CA ALA A 4 -0.57 12.28 -36.00
C ALA A 4 0.61 12.95 -36.73
N THR A 5 1.02 14.12 -36.24
CA THR A 5 2.29 14.78 -36.60
C THR A 5 2.79 15.51 -35.36
N PHE A 6 4.12 15.57 -35.20
CA PHE A 6 4.91 16.21 -34.13
C PHE A 6 5.45 15.27 -33.05
N PHE A 7 6.52 14.53 -33.36
CA PHE A 7 7.79 14.63 -32.61
C PHE A 7 8.93 13.95 -33.39
N THR A 8 9.47 14.66 -34.40
CA THR A 8 10.70 14.27 -35.08
C THR A 8 11.75 15.32 -34.79
N GLY A 9 12.72 14.99 -33.94
CA GLY A 9 13.89 15.83 -33.76
C GLY A 9 14.61 15.64 -32.43
N LEU A 10 15.35 14.53 -32.26
CA LEU A 10 16.64 14.55 -31.56
C LEU A 10 17.47 13.26 -31.73
N PHE A 11 17.63 12.73 -32.94
CA PHE A 11 18.68 11.72 -33.20
C PHE A 11 19.26 11.95 -34.60
N SER A 12 20.07 12.99 -34.73
CA SER A 12 20.94 13.20 -35.87
C SER A 12 22.29 13.67 -35.39
N ALA A 13 23.10 12.73 -34.89
CA ALA A 13 24.56 12.80 -34.89
C ALA A 13 25.17 11.55 -34.24
N LEU A 14 25.22 10.40 -34.93
CA LEU A 14 26.30 9.42 -34.72
C LEU A 14 26.51 8.63 -36.02
N LYS A 15 27.75 8.71 -36.53
CA LYS A 15 28.24 8.18 -37.81
C LYS A 15 28.50 6.65 -37.73
N PRO A 16 28.41 5.90 -38.84
CA PRO A 16 28.25 4.45 -38.81
C PRO A 16 29.60 3.71 -38.90
N ARG A 17 29.88 2.86 -37.93
CA ARG A 17 30.75 1.68 -38.07
C ARG A 17 30.08 0.59 -37.24
N ASN A 18 29.91 -0.61 -37.81
CA ASN A 18 29.23 -1.80 -37.25
C ASN A 18 27.82 -2.05 -37.82
N ALA A 19 27.70 -2.05 -39.15
CA ALA A 19 26.61 -2.72 -39.85
C ALA A 19 27.01 -4.17 -40.14
N LEU A 20 26.93 -5.06 -39.14
CA LEU A 20 27.08 -6.52 -39.33
C LEU A 20 26.65 -7.30 -38.08
N ALA A 21 25.39 -7.13 -37.65
CA ALA A 21 24.80 -7.98 -36.61
C ALA A 21 23.25 -8.03 -36.65
N LEU A 22 22.62 -7.83 -37.82
CA LEU A 22 21.16 -7.87 -37.95
C LEU A 22 20.75 -8.74 -39.14
N ALA A 23 21.07 -10.04 -39.08
CA ALA A 23 20.62 -11.01 -40.07
C ALA A 23 20.58 -12.45 -39.52
N VAL A 24 20.02 -12.68 -38.33
CA VAL A 24 19.61 -14.04 -37.88
C VAL A 24 18.30 -13.96 -37.10
N LEU A 25 17.26 -13.39 -37.73
CA LEU A 25 15.89 -13.47 -37.25
C LEU A 25 14.98 -13.78 -38.44
N GLY A 26 15.03 -15.01 -38.91
CA GLY A 26 14.28 -15.41 -40.10
C GLY A 26 14.48 -16.86 -40.49
N THR A 27 14.03 -17.76 -39.61
CA THR A 27 13.69 -19.20 -39.82
C THR A 27 13.82 -19.84 -38.43
N ILE A 28 12.74 -20.21 -37.74
CA ILE A 28 12.11 -21.52 -37.92
C ILE A 28 10.62 -21.40 -37.55
N LEU A 29 9.81 -21.66 -38.57
CA LEU A 29 8.38 -21.88 -38.55
C LEU A 29 8.16 -23.41 -38.65
N SER A 30 7.14 -23.91 -37.94
CA SER A 30 6.49 -25.23 -38.09
C SER A 30 7.14 -26.48 -37.49
N ALA A 31 6.59 -26.96 -36.36
CA ALA A 31 6.27 -28.38 -36.16
C ALA A 31 5.20 -28.60 -35.05
N MET A 32 4.07 -29.19 -35.46
CA MET A 32 3.14 -30.11 -34.76
C MET A 32 2.60 -29.73 -33.36
N LEU A 33 1.31 -29.48 -33.09
CA LEU A 33 0.05 -30.21 -33.37
C LEU A 33 -0.06 -31.65 -32.77
N ALA A 34 -0.95 -31.79 -31.77
CA ALA A 34 -1.80 -32.93 -31.39
C ALA A 34 -1.61 -33.59 -30.00
N GLY A 35 -2.72 -33.72 -29.26
CA GLY A 35 -2.98 -34.71 -28.20
C GLY A 35 -3.31 -34.10 -26.82
N CYS A 36 -4.57 -33.88 -26.39
CA CYS A 36 -5.67 -34.78 -25.98
C CYS A 36 -5.74 -35.12 -24.47
N GLY A 37 -6.89 -34.78 -23.84
CA GLY A 37 -7.50 -35.40 -22.63
C GLY A 37 -6.87 -35.03 -21.28
N GLY A 38 -7.55 -34.59 -20.22
CA GLY A 38 -8.90 -34.84 -19.69
C GLY A 38 -8.76 -35.14 -18.18
N PRO A 39 -9.60 -34.61 -17.25
CA PRO A 39 -9.34 -34.62 -15.79
C PRO A 39 -10.01 -35.79 -15.05
N PRO A 40 -9.55 -36.16 -13.82
CA PRO A 40 -10.47 -36.20 -12.66
C PRO A 40 -9.74 -35.89 -11.30
N ALA A 41 -10.24 -35.12 -10.33
CA ALA A 41 -11.37 -35.29 -9.38
C ALA A 41 -10.84 -35.13 -7.92
N PRO A 42 -11.70 -34.85 -6.92
CA PRO A 42 -11.35 -34.10 -5.71
C PRO A 42 -10.96 -34.98 -4.50
N ARG A 43 -10.14 -34.45 -3.58
CA ARG A 43 -9.95 -35.05 -2.25
C ARG A 43 -10.66 -34.26 -1.16
N LYS A 44 -11.33 -35.06 -0.33
CA LYS A 44 -12.29 -34.76 0.72
C LYS A 44 -11.63 -34.24 2.00
N GLN A 45 -12.37 -33.39 2.71
CA GLN A 45 -12.22 -33.10 4.14
C GLN A 45 -12.44 -34.37 5.00
N PRO A 46 -11.95 -34.36 6.25
CA PRO A 46 -12.71 -34.86 7.41
C PRO A 46 -12.98 -33.67 8.37
N VAL A 47 -14.22 -33.25 8.56
CA VAL A 47 -15.25 -33.76 9.49
C VAL A 47 -14.85 -33.71 10.97
N SER A 48 -15.65 -32.91 11.68
CA SER A 48 -15.73 -32.54 13.08
C SER A 48 -15.85 -33.70 14.08
N LEU A 49 -15.45 -33.42 15.32
CA LEU A 49 -15.98 -34.09 16.51
C LEU A 49 -16.38 -33.02 17.54
N GLU A 50 -17.68 -32.84 17.66
CA GLU A 50 -18.36 -32.43 18.89
C GLU A 50 -19.35 -33.56 19.22
N PRO A 51 -19.61 -33.83 20.51
CA PRO A 51 -21.00 -34.12 20.85
C PRO A 51 -21.49 -33.43 22.12
N ALA A 52 -22.67 -32.81 21.96
CA ALA A 52 -23.90 -32.97 22.74
C ALA A 52 -23.81 -32.70 24.26
N ALA A 53 -24.37 -31.59 24.73
CA ALA A 53 -25.79 -31.37 25.07
C ALA A 53 -26.25 -32.05 26.38
N THR A 54 -26.74 -31.25 27.34
CA THR A 54 -28.12 -31.34 27.86
C THR A 54 -28.38 -30.25 28.90
N SER A 55 -29.52 -29.60 28.71
CA SER A 55 -30.15 -28.51 29.46
C SER A 55 -30.51 -28.84 30.91
N ARG A 56 -30.57 -27.80 31.77
CA ARG A 56 -31.63 -27.67 32.79
C ARG A 56 -31.76 -26.22 33.30
N THR A 57 -32.94 -25.66 33.09
CA THR A 57 -33.49 -24.43 33.68
C THR A 57 -33.69 -24.60 35.20
N THR A 58 -33.47 -23.55 36.02
CA THR A 58 -34.36 -23.08 37.13
C THR A 58 -33.68 -21.94 37.94
N THR A 59 -34.24 -20.73 37.82
CA THR A 59 -34.65 -19.76 38.87
C THR A 59 -33.71 -19.23 39.97
N GLN A 60 -33.76 -17.90 40.11
CA GLN A 60 -33.70 -17.03 41.31
C GLN A 60 -32.40 -16.28 41.72
N ALA A 61 -32.48 -14.95 41.54
CA ALA A 61 -32.26 -13.84 42.48
C ALA A 61 -31.06 -13.84 43.44
N GLY A 62 -30.26 -12.76 43.39
CA GLY A 62 -29.37 -12.37 44.48
C GLY A 62 -28.28 -11.37 44.08
N THR A 63 -28.50 -10.11 44.43
CA THR A 63 -27.57 -8.97 44.35
C THR A 63 -26.22 -9.26 45.02
N GLN A 64 -25.10 -9.14 44.30
CA GLN A 64 -23.78 -8.98 44.93
C GLN A 64 -22.92 -7.97 44.16
N THR A 65 -22.60 -6.90 44.88
CA THR A 65 -21.73 -5.77 44.54
C THR A 65 -20.26 -6.20 44.55
N ASN A 66 -19.56 -5.88 43.47
CA ASN A 66 -18.11 -6.01 43.34
C ASN A 66 -17.40 -4.92 44.16
N THR A 67 -16.59 -5.32 45.15
CA THR A 67 -15.62 -4.44 45.81
C THR A 67 -14.23 -4.90 45.40
N ALA A 68 -13.57 -4.11 44.53
CA ALA A 68 -12.18 -4.29 44.16
C ALA A 68 -11.27 -3.83 45.31
N SER A 69 -10.43 -4.74 45.81
CA SER A 69 -9.35 -4.46 46.74
C SER A 69 -8.16 -3.88 45.97
N ASN A 70 -7.79 -2.62 46.25
CA ASN A 70 -6.49 -2.09 45.88
C ASN A 70 -5.71 -1.79 47.17
N THR A 71 -4.67 -2.57 47.39
CA THR A 71 -3.72 -2.50 48.51
C THR A 71 -2.56 -1.58 48.11
N TYR A 72 -2.25 -0.57 48.92
CA TYR A 72 -0.90 -0.08 49.32
C TYR A 72 -1.04 1.22 50.16
N PRO A 73 -0.07 1.56 51.03
CA PRO A 73 -0.34 1.85 52.44
C PRO A 73 -0.02 3.29 52.81
N ASN A 74 -0.91 3.98 53.54
CA ASN A 74 -0.56 5.19 54.28
C ASN A 74 -1.18 5.13 55.67
N SER A 75 -0.31 4.97 56.66
CA SER A 75 -0.61 4.89 58.09
C SER A 75 -0.72 6.29 58.69
N PHE A 76 -1.87 6.64 59.27
CA PHE A 76 -1.96 7.67 60.31
C PHE A 76 -3.00 7.24 61.36
N PRO A 77 -2.68 7.28 62.66
CA PRO A 77 -3.65 6.98 63.71
C PRO A 77 -4.59 8.19 63.90
N ASN A 78 -5.85 8.05 63.49
CA ASN A 78 -6.88 9.02 63.86
C ASN A 78 -7.39 8.73 65.27
N SER A 79 -6.67 9.23 66.27
CA SER A 79 -7.19 9.45 67.62
C SER A 79 -7.35 10.96 67.83
N PHE A 80 -8.57 11.46 67.61
CA PHE A 80 -8.98 12.79 68.07
C PHE A 80 -10.27 12.66 68.90
N PRO A 81 -10.31 13.23 70.12
CA PRO A 81 -11.47 13.17 71.00
C PRO A 81 -12.62 14.04 70.44
N SER A 82 -13.84 13.49 70.45
CA SER A 82 -15.05 14.23 70.08
C SER A 82 -15.51 15.12 71.25
N SER A 83 -15.09 16.38 71.24
CA SER A 83 -15.80 17.44 71.99
C SER A 83 -15.31 18.81 71.57
N GLY A 84 -15.96 19.37 70.57
CA GLY A 84 -15.79 20.75 70.16
C GLY A 84 -16.95 21.16 69.26
N THR A 85 -17.86 21.96 69.80
CA THR A 85 -18.96 22.60 69.06
C THR A 85 -18.34 23.49 67.98
N ASN A 86 -18.45 23.11 66.70
CA ASN A 86 -17.97 23.93 65.60
C ASN A 86 -18.96 25.11 65.40
N PRO A 87 -18.57 26.38 65.61
CA PRO A 87 -19.47 27.52 65.49
C PRO A 87 -19.76 27.92 64.02
N TYR A 88 -19.28 27.18 63.04
CA TYR A 88 -19.63 27.34 61.62
C TYR A 88 -20.65 26.28 61.18
N ALA A 89 -21.83 26.28 61.81
CA ALA A 89 -22.99 25.56 61.31
C ALA A 89 -23.72 26.43 60.27
N GLY A 90 -23.06 26.68 59.14
CA GLY A 90 -23.69 27.22 57.94
C GLY A 90 -24.26 26.08 57.10
N THR A 91 -25.49 26.21 56.63
CA THR A 91 -26.19 25.27 55.74
C THR A 91 -25.35 24.98 54.49
N PHE A 92 -24.71 23.80 54.44
CA PHE A 92 -24.20 23.25 53.20
C PHE A 92 -25.39 22.84 52.34
N ASN A 93 -25.85 23.74 51.47
CA ASN A 93 -26.74 23.39 50.38
C ASN A 93 -26.11 22.24 49.59
N ALA A 94 -26.95 21.28 49.23
CA ALA A 94 -26.59 20.12 48.42
C ALA A 94 -25.76 20.57 47.20
N TYR A 95 -24.65 19.87 46.97
CA TYR A 95 -23.86 20.01 45.77
C TYR A 95 -24.73 19.58 44.59
N ASP A 96 -25.29 20.55 43.87
CA ASP A 96 -25.97 20.31 42.61
C ASP A 96 -24.87 19.87 41.61
N PRO A 97 -24.89 18.64 41.09
CA PRO A 97 -23.87 18.22 40.15
C PRO A 97 -23.90 19.14 38.93
N PRO A 98 -22.75 19.65 38.46
CA PRO A 98 -22.71 20.48 37.26
C PRO A 98 -23.37 19.70 36.12
N ALA A 99 -24.32 20.36 35.44
CA ALA A 99 -25.03 19.79 34.32
C ALA A 99 -24.03 19.13 33.34
N PRO A 100 -24.34 17.95 32.79
CA PRO A 100 -23.44 17.29 31.85
C PRO A 100 -23.11 18.26 30.72
N LEU A 101 -21.81 18.52 30.53
CA LEU A 101 -21.31 19.29 29.40
C LEU A 101 -21.90 18.66 28.14
N GLY A 102 -22.81 19.37 27.49
CA GLY A 102 -23.43 18.92 26.25
C GLY A 102 -22.35 18.53 25.26
N SER A 103 -22.60 17.47 24.48
CA SER A 103 -21.71 17.05 23.41
C SER A 103 -21.32 18.27 22.56
N PRO A 104 -20.05 18.42 22.14
CA PRO A 104 -19.62 19.56 21.36
C PRO A 104 -20.54 19.70 20.15
N ILE A 105 -21.21 20.85 20.06
CA ILE A 105 -22.04 21.19 18.92
C ILE A 105 -21.06 21.41 17.77
N ILE A 106 -20.82 20.38 16.97
CA ILE A 106 -20.09 20.53 15.72
C ILE A 106 -21.02 21.28 14.79
N ASP A 107 -20.82 22.59 14.68
CA ASP A 107 -21.58 23.46 13.78
C ASP A 107 -21.37 23.00 12.33
N THR A 108 -22.28 22.15 11.90
CA THR A 108 -22.26 21.50 10.60
C THR A 108 -23.37 22.15 9.79
N PRO A 109 -23.05 22.79 8.65
CA PRO A 109 -24.07 23.38 7.80
C PRO A 109 -25.20 22.37 7.52
N PRO A 110 -26.49 22.78 7.64
CA PRO A 110 -27.61 21.89 7.39
C PRO A 110 -27.53 21.27 5.99
N ARG A 111 -27.67 19.94 5.92
CA ARG A 111 -27.71 19.19 4.66
C ARG A 111 -28.95 19.60 3.85
N PRO A 112 -28.80 20.03 2.58
CA PRO A 112 -29.93 20.18 1.67
C PRO A 112 -30.65 18.83 1.46
N ALA A 113 -31.98 18.84 1.39
CA ALA A 113 -32.75 17.61 1.16
C ALA A 113 -32.36 16.96 -0.17
N GLY A 114 -32.07 15.65 -0.14
CA GLY A 114 -31.62 14.89 -1.31
C GLY A 114 -30.14 15.06 -1.68
N ALA A 115 -29.36 15.85 -0.93
CA ALA A 115 -27.93 15.98 -1.17
C ALA A 115 -27.18 14.70 -0.76
N ILE A 116 -26.25 14.28 -1.61
CA ILE A 116 -25.32 13.19 -1.37
C ILE A 116 -24.00 13.80 -0.89
N THR A 117 -23.63 13.53 0.35
CA THR A 117 -22.43 14.11 0.97
C THR A 117 -21.28 13.11 0.92
N ILE A 118 -20.17 13.52 0.29
CA ILE A 118 -18.93 12.76 0.20
C ILE A 118 -17.89 13.49 1.05
N THR A 119 -17.30 12.81 2.03
CA THR A 119 -16.21 13.37 2.83
C THR A 119 -14.87 12.76 2.45
N LEU A 120 -13.94 13.61 2.04
CA LEU A 120 -12.60 13.30 1.60
C LEU A 120 -11.61 13.50 2.76
N LEU A 121 -10.96 12.42 3.18
CA LEU A 121 -9.96 12.39 4.25
C LEU A 121 -8.57 12.44 3.63
N LEU A 122 -7.87 13.56 3.80
CA LEU A 122 -6.53 13.78 3.23
C LEU A 122 -5.53 14.26 4.29
N PRO A 123 -4.24 13.94 4.16
CA PRO A 123 -3.21 14.37 5.11
C PRO A 123 -2.66 15.76 4.77
N MET A 124 -3.51 16.79 4.79
CA MET A 124 -3.17 18.14 4.34
C MET A 124 -2.17 18.86 5.26
N SER A 125 -2.18 18.54 6.56
CA SER A 125 -1.19 19.05 7.54
C SER A 125 -0.10 18.03 7.89
N SER A 126 0.19 17.06 7.01
CA SER A 126 1.30 16.12 7.26
C SER A 126 2.63 16.85 7.46
N ALA A 127 3.47 16.32 8.36
CA ALA A 127 4.84 16.83 8.55
C ALA A 127 5.71 16.63 7.29
N ASP A 128 5.37 15.67 6.42
CA ASP A 128 6.08 15.40 5.17
C ASP A 128 5.54 16.28 4.04
N GLU A 129 6.42 17.06 3.41
CA GLU A 129 6.08 17.94 2.29
C GLU A 129 5.58 17.19 1.05
N ASN A 130 6.14 16.03 0.73
CA ASN A 130 5.71 15.22 -0.41
C ASN A 130 4.28 14.71 -0.20
N VAL A 131 3.96 14.32 1.04
CA VAL A 131 2.62 13.89 1.43
C VAL A 131 1.62 15.03 1.31
N ARG A 132 1.98 16.25 1.75
CA ARG A 132 1.13 17.43 1.59
C ARG A 132 0.91 17.78 0.12
N ALA A 133 1.96 17.73 -0.71
CA ALA A 133 1.86 17.97 -2.15
C ALA A 133 0.93 16.96 -2.84
N LEU A 134 1.04 15.68 -2.48
CA LEU A 134 0.14 14.62 -2.95
C LEU A 134 -1.31 14.85 -2.48
N ALA A 135 -1.51 15.21 -1.21
CA ALA A 135 -2.84 15.54 -0.67
C ALA A 135 -3.50 16.69 -1.44
N ASN A 136 -2.76 17.75 -1.74
CA ASN A 136 -3.25 18.88 -2.53
C ASN A 136 -3.63 18.44 -3.97
N THR A 137 -2.82 17.59 -4.58
CA THR A 137 -3.10 17.03 -5.91
C THR A 137 -4.39 16.21 -5.91
N LEU A 138 -4.58 15.35 -4.90
CA LEU A 138 -5.80 14.56 -4.74
C LEU A 138 -7.04 15.42 -4.50
N LEU A 139 -6.92 16.50 -3.71
CA LEU A 139 -8.00 17.45 -3.50
C LEU A 139 -8.40 18.14 -4.81
N GLN A 140 -7.43 18.64 -5.58
CA GLN A 140 -7.68 19.27 -6.87
C GLN A 140 -8.33 18.30 -7.85
N ALA A 141 -7.88 17.04 -7.89
CA ALA A 141 -8.47 15.99 -8.72
C ALA A 141 -9.93 15.70 -8.31
N ALA A 142 -10.22 15.64 -7.00
CA ALA A 142 -11.58 15.43 -6.50
C ALA A 142 -12.50 16.61 -6.84
N GLN A 143 -12.00 17.85 -6.76
CA GLN A 143 -12.73 19.04 -7.17
C GLN A 143 -13.03 19.04 -8.68
N LEU A 144 -12.03 18.71 -9.50
CA LEU A 144 -12.22 18.59 -10.95
C LEU A 144 -13.24 17.52 -11.29
N ALA A 145 -13.19 16.36 -10.64
CA ALA A 145 -14.16 15.28 -10.82
C ALA A 145 -15.58 15.70 -10.40
N LEU A 146 -15.73 16.49 -9.34
CA LEU A 146 -17.03 17.03 -8.93
C LEU A 146 -17.64 17.94 -10.01
N PHE A 147 -16.80 18.79 -10.62
CA PHE A 147 -17.23 19.64 -11.73
C PHE A 147 -17.55 18.85 -13.00
N ASP A 148 -16.77 17.81 -13.30
CA ASP A 148 -16.98 16.94 -14.47
C ASP A 148 -18.29 16.15 -14.37
N VAL A 149 -18.60 15.60 -13.19
CA VAL A 149 -19.89 14.91 -12.94
C VAL A 149 -21.07 15.89 -13.02
N ALA A 150 -20.86 17.16 -12.68
CA ALA A 150 -21.82 18.27 -12.81
C ALA A 150 -23.20 18.00 -12.18
N ARG A 151 -23.23 17.32 -11.02
CA ARG A 151 -24.46 17.00 -10.27
C ARG A 151 -24.62 17.91 -9.04
N PRO A 152 -25.63 18.80 -8.99
CA PRO A 152 -25.80 19.77 -7.90
C PRO A 152 -26.10 19.14 -6.53
N GLU A 153 -26.58 17.90 -6.51
CA GLU A 153 -26.83 17.12 -5.30
C GLU A 153 -25.55 16.60 -4.62
N LEU A 154 -24.41 16.56 -5.32
CA LEU A 154 -23.15 16.08 -4.74
C LEU A 154 -22.47 17.19 -3.94
N LEU A 155 -22.22 16.93 -2.66
CA LEU A 155 -21.49 17.83 -1.77
C LEU A 155 -20.18 17.19 -1.34
N LEU A 156 -19.06 17.82 -1.70
CA LEU A 156 -17.74 17.40 -1.26
C LEU A 156 -17.34 18.15 0.01
N ARG A 157 -16.98 17.41 1.06
CA ARG A 157 -16.39 17.93 2.30
C ARG A 157 -14.98 17.41 2.42
N VAL A 158 -14.08 18.20 2.99
CA VAL A 158 -12.69 17.80 3.20
C VAL A 158 -12.41 17.78 4.69
N GLN A 159 -11.73 16.74 5.16
CA GLN A 159 -11.26 16.61 6.53
C GLN A 159 -9.78 16.26 6.54
N ASP A 160 -9.03 17.00 7.35
CA ASP A 160 -7.61 16.79 7.49
C ASP A 160 -7.31 15.67 8.49
N THR A 161 -6.46 14.74 8.08
CA THR A 161 -6.00 13.60 8.89
C THR A 161 -4.63 13.85 9.53
N SER A 162 -3.95 14.94 9.16
CA SER A 162 -2.57 15.27 9.52
C SER A 162 -1.54 14.19 9.16
N GLY A 163 -1.93 13.19 8.35
CA GLY A 163 -1.09 12.02 8.06
C GLY A 163 -0.89 11.07 9.24
N THR A 164 -1.75 11.14 10.27
CA THR A 164 -1.62 10.31 11.47
C THR A 164 -2.84 9.39 11.67
N PRO A 165 -2.68 8.25 12.38
CA PRO A 165 -3.81 7.40 12.78
C PRO A 165 -4.86 8.14 13.63
N VAL A 166 -4.40 8.97 14.58
CA VAL A 166 -5.28 9.73 15.49
C VAL A 166 -6.05 10.81 14.74
N GLY A 167 -5.37 11.58 13.89
CA GLY A 167 -6.03 12.58 13.05
C GLY A 167 -7.07 11.96 12.11
N ALA A 168 -6.77 10.80 11.52
CA ALA A 168 -7.73 10.06 10.70
C ALA A 168 -8.98 9.61 11.48
N GLN A 169 -8.83 9.13 12.72
CA GLN A 169 -9.98 8.79 13.57
C GLN A 169 -10.85 10.01 13.86
N THR A 170 -10.24 11.14 14.23
CA THR A 170 -10.95 12.39 14.50
C THR A 170 -11.69 12.86 13.25
N ALA A 171 -11.01 12.89 12.10
CA ALA A 171 -11.61 13.25 10.81
C ALA A 171 -12.80 12.35 10.44
N ALA A 172 -12.68 11.04 10.64
CA ALA A 172 -13.76 10.10 10.38
C ALA A 172 -14.97 10.32 11.32
N ARG A 173 -14.74 10.58 12.61
CA ARG A 173 -15.83 10.91 13.55
C ARG A 173 -16.54 12.20 13.16
N THR A 174 -15.79 13.23 12.77
CA THR A 174 -16.34 14.49 12.25
C THR A 174 -17.17 14.24 10.99
N ALA A 175 -16.71 13.38 10.08
CA ALA A 175 -17.44 13.01 8.88
C ALA A 175 -18.78 12.31 9.18
N LEU A 176 -18.78 11.40 10.17
CA LEU A 176 -20.01 10.72 10.61
C LEU A 176 -20.98 11.68 11.29
N ALA A 177 -20.50 12.55 12.17
CA ALA A 177 -21.31 13.58 12.81
C ALA A 177 -21.94 14.54 11.78
N ALA A 178 -21.21 14.80 10.69
CA ALA A 178 -21.65 15.59 9.56
C ALA A 178 -22.66 14.88 8.61
N SER A 179 -23.13 13.67 8.94
CA SER A 179 -24.07 12.88 8.13
C SER A 179 -23.57 12.66 6.69
N THR A 180 -22.32 12.24 6.57
CA THR A 180 -21.71 11.82 5.29
C THR A 180 -22.32 10.51 4.78
N ASP A 181 -22.54 10.37 3.46
CA ASP A 181 -22.98 9.09 2.87
C ASP A 181 -21.81 8.23 2.39
N LEU A 182 -20.69 8.84 2.01
CA LEU A 182 -19.49 8.15 1.53
C LEU A 182 -18.23 8.82 2.05
N ILE A 183 -17.30 8.03 2.57
CA ILE A 183 -15.95 8.49 2.89
C ILE A 183 -14.99 8.08 1.76
N ILE A 184 -14.12 8.99 1.33
CA ILE A 184 -13.00 8.68 0.43
C ILE A 184 -11.71 9.01 1.18
N GLY A 185 -10.73 8.11 1.13
CA GLY A 185 -9.57 8.10 2.02
C GLY A 185 -9.81 7.25 3.28
N PRO A 186 -8.80 7.17 4.17
CA PRO A 186 -7.54 7.92 4.18
C PRO A 186 -6.46 7.34 3.25
N LEU A 187 -5.31 8.01 3.20
CA LEU A 187 -4.17 7.64 2.35
C LEU A 187 -3.32 6.48 2.91
N PHE A 188 -3.00 6.52 4.20
CA PHE A 188 -2.06 5.55 4.80
C PHE A 188 -2.77 4.34 5.39
N ALA A 189 -2.18 3.16 5.22
CA ALA A 189 -2.69 1.89 5.76
C ALA A 189 -2.96 1.95 7.27
N THR A 190 -2.06 2.58 8.04
CA THR A 190 -2.23 2.77 9.49
C THR A 190 -3.43 3.67 9.83
N SER A 191 -3.67 4.72 9.02
CA SER A 191 -4.87 5.55 9.13
C SER A 191 -6.14 4.77 8.77
N VAL A 192 -6.10 3.88 7.77
CA VAL A 192 -7.24 3.02 7.40
C VAL A 192 -7.60 2.09 8.55
N GLN A 193 -6.60 1.41 9.13
CA GLN A 193 -6.78 0.55 10.30
C GLN A 193 -7.40 1.32 11.47
N ALA A 194 -6.97 2.58 11.66
CA ALA A 194 -7.45 3.41 12.74
C ALA A 194 -8.94 3.81 12.59
N ILE A 195 -9.42 4.03 11.36
CA ILE A 195 -10.84 4.39 11.13
C ILE A 195 -11.78 3.18 11.10
N ALA A 196 -11.27 1.97 10.90
CA ALA A 196 -12.08 0.74 10.87
C ALA A 196 -13.02 0.58 12.08
N PRO A 197 -12.56 0.70 13.35
CA PRO A 197 -13.46 0.63 14.50
C PRO A 197 -14.45 1.80 14.58
N VAL A 198 -14.11 2.97 14.03
CA VAL A 198 -15.01 4.14 13.97
C VAL A 198 -16.18 3.87 13.02
N LEU A 199 -15.94 3.14 11.93
CA LEU A 199 -16.95 2.82 10.92
C LEU A 199 -17.71 1.52 11.16
N ALA A 200 -17.25 0.66 12.09
CA ALA A 200 -17.82 -0.67 12.32
C ALA A 200 -19.33 -0.67 12.66
N GLY A 201 -19.83 0.38 13.33
CA GLY A 201 -21.26 0.56 13.64
C GLY A 201 -22.03 1.44 12.66
N SER A 202 -21.36 1.96 11.63
CA SER A 202 -21.90 2.89 10.66
C SER A 202 -22.38 2.17 9.39
N ARG A 203 -23.37 2.76 8.71
CA ARG A 203 -23.78 2.34 7.35
C ARG A 203 -23.02 3.08 6.23
N VAL A 204 -22.08 3.97 6.60
CA VAL A 204 -21.30 4.78 5.68
C VAL A 204 -20.11 3.96 5.16
N PRO A 205 -20.07 3.61 3.86
CA PRO A 205 -18.90 2.98 3.26
C PRO A 205 -17.72 3.96 3.18
N ALA A 206 -16.51 3.41 3.16
CA ALA A 206 -15.28 4.13 2.90
C ALA A 206 -14.50 3.50 1.73
N LEU A 207 -13.92 4.36 0.87
CA LEU A 207 -12.99 4.00 -0.20
C LEU A 207 -11.60 4.54 0.15
N ALA A 208 -10.72 3.71 0.72
CA ALA A 208 -9.40 4.12 1.18
C ALA A 208 -8.34 4.12 0.05
N PHE A 209 -7.45 5.11 0.01
CA PHE A 209 -6.36 5.19 -0.99
C PHE A 209 -5.16 4.30 -0.63
N SER A 210 -5.40 3.06 -0.24
CA SER A 210 -4.34 2.14 0.18
C SER A 210 -4.08 1.06 -0.87
N ASN A 211 -2.81 0.71 -1.02
CA ASN A 211 -2.33 -0.46 -1.76
C ASN A 211 -2.19 -1.70 -0.88
N ASP A 212 -2.54 -1.62 0.41
CA ASP A 212 -2.38 -2.71 1.36
C ASP A 212 -3.69 -3.50 1.50
N ARG A 213 -3.75 -4.70 0.92
CA ARG A 213 -4.95 -5.55 1.00
C ARG A 213 -5.35 -5.92 2.43
N SER A 214 -4.39 -5.93 3.38
CA SER A 214 -4.65 -6.34 4.76
C SER A 214 -5.53 -5.35 5.53
N VAL A 215 -5.63 -4.10 5.08
CA VAL A 215 -6.45 -3.08 5.76
C VAL A 215 -7.88 -2.98 5.23
N ALA A 216 -8.19 -3.73 4.16
CA ALA A 216 -9.56 -3.89 3.71
C ALA A 216 -10.39 -4.59 4.79
N SER A 217 -11.60 -4.10 5.02
CA SER A 217 -12.49 -4.68 6.04
C SER A 217 -13.95 -4.44 5.66
N ARG A 218 -14.89 -4.91 6.49
CA ARG A 218 -16.31 -4.65 6.25
C ARG A 218 -16.54 -3.14 6.19
N ASN A 219 -17.20 -2.67 5.13
CA ASN A 219 -17.47 -1.27 4.83
C ASN A 219 -16.26 -0.43 4.40
N ILE A 220 -15.05 -1.01 4.31
CA ILE A 220 -13.84 -0.33 3.81
C ILE A 220 -13.32 -1.06 2.57
N TRP A 221 -13.40 -0.38 1.44
CA TRP A 221 -12.88 -0.84 0.16
C TRP A 221 -11.61 -0.08 -0.17
N LEU A 222 -10.76 -0.67 -1.01
CA LEU A 222 -9.49 -0.08 -1.40
C LEU A 222 -9.58 0.52 -2.80
N LEU A 223 -9.14 1.76 -2.90
CA LEU A 223 -8.90 2.51 -4.12
C LEU A 223 -7.39 2.64 -4.31
N GLY A 224 -6.79 1.56 -4.80
CA GLY A 224 -5.35 1.48 -4.99
C GLY A 224 -4.99 0.31 -5.89
N PHE A 225 -3.77 0.35 -6.41
CA PHE A 225 -3.21 -0.78 -7.12
C PHE A 225 -2.73 -1.81 -6.11
N ILE A 226 -3.33 -3.00 -6.12
CA ILE A 226 -2.88 -4.14 -5.29
C ILE A 226 -1.80 -4.87 -6.11
N PRO A 227 -0.51 -4.67 -5.82
CA PRO A 227 0.56 -5.18 -6.66
C PRO A 227 0.58 -6.71 -6.71
N GLU A 228 0.13 -7.39 -5.65
CA GLU A 228 0.19 -8.84 -5.52
C GLU A 228 -0.62 -9.58 -6.59
N ASP A 229 -1.80 -9.06 -6.95
CA ASP A 229 -2.65 -9.65 -8.01
C ASP A 229 -2.02 -9.48 -9.40
N ASN A 230 -1.24 -8.40 -9.59
CA ASN A 230 -0.55 -8.13 -10.84
C ASN A 230 0.75 -8.94 -10.98
N ILE A 231 1.43 -9.20 -9.87
CA ILE A 231 2.62 -10.06 -9.80
C ILE A 231 2.31 -11.49 -10.24
N ASP A 232 1.22 -12.08 -9.73
CA ASP A 232 0.83 -13.45 -10.04
C ASP A 232 0.65 -13.65 -11.56
N ARG A 233 -0.07 -12.73 -12.21
CA ARG A 233 -0.29 -12.75 -13.66
C ARG A 233 1.00 -12.54 -14.45
N ALA A 234 1.85 -11.61 -14.03
CA ALA A 234 3.11 -11.32 -14.70
C ALA A 234 4.08 -12.52 -14.64
N ILE A 235 4.19 -13.17 -13.48
CA ILE A 235 5.03 -14.37 -13.30
C ILE A 235 4.50 -15.52 -14.16
N ALA A 236 3.20 -15.81 -14.08
CA ALA A 236 2.58 -16.90 -14.84
C ALA A 236 2.84 -16.75 -16.36
N GLN A 237 2.71 -15.54 -16.88
CA GLN A 237 2.99 -15.24 -18.28
C GLN A 237 4.48 -15.37 -18.63
N THR A 238 5.37 -14.91 -17.75
CA THR A 238 6.83 -14.95 -17.96
C THR A 238 7.34 -16.40 -18.01
N ILE A 239 6.88 -17.23 -17.08
CA ILE A 239 7.21 -18.67 -17.07
C ILE A 239 6.58 -19.40 -18.26
N GLY A 240 5.37 -19.00 -18.69
CA GLY A 240 4.76 -19.48 -19.93
C GLY A 240 5.60 -19.22 -21.19
N GLN A 241 6.52 -18.26 -21.14
CA GLN A 241 7.49 -17.96 -22.20
C GLN A 241 8.84 -18.69 -22.04
N GLY A 242 8.96 -19.56 -21.02
CA GLY A 242 10.19 -20.30 -20.72
C GLY A 242 11.22 -19.53 -19.88
N LEU A 243 10.89 -18.34 -19.40
CA LEU A 243 11.76 -17.53 -18.54
C LEU A 243 11.52 -17.89 -17.08
N THR A 244 12.50 -18.52 -16.44
CA THR A 244 12.33 -19.11 -15.09
C THR A 244 13.21 -18.49 -14.01
N ARG A 245 14.22 -17.67 -14.36
CA ARG A 245 15.12 -17.02 -13.41
C ARG A 245 14.76 -15.54 -13.24
N PHE A 246 14.41 -15.16 -12.02
CA PHE A 246 13.91 -13.83 -11.70
C PHE A 246 14.88 -13.07 -10.82
N GLY A 247 15.06 -11.78 -11.10
CA GLY A 247 15.68 -10.83 -10.18
C GLY A 247 14.64 -9.81 -9.70
N ALA A 248 14.74 -9.35 -8.47
CA ALA A 248 13.83 -8.35 -7.90
C ALA A 248 14.59 -7.10 -7.44
N LEU A 249 14.02 -5.93 -7.74
CA LEU A 249 14.45 -4.64 -7.21
C LEU A 249 13.29 -4.06 -6.41
N LEU A 250 13.45 -3.93 -5.09
CA LEU A 250 12.37 -3.64 -4.16
C LEU A 250 12.66 -2.37 -3.34
N PRO A 251 11.65 -1.53 -3.04
CA PRO A 251 11.86 -0.40 -2.15
C PRO A 251 12.17 -0.88 -0.73
N GLU A 252 12.90 -0.10 0.05
CA GLU A 252 13.11 -0.41 1.45
C GLU A 252 11.84 -0.29 2.30
N GLY A 253 11.84 -0.98 3.43
CA GLY A 253 10.76 -0.97 4.42
C GLY A 253 9.69 -2.04 4.22
N ALA A 254 8.68 -1.99 5.09
CA ALA A 254 7.68 -3.05 5.23
C ALA A 254 6.89 -3.34 3.94
N TYR A 255 6.77 -2.36 3.04
CA TYR A 255 6.12 -2.58 1.74
C TYR A 255 6.96 -3.48 0.83
N GLY A 256 8.25 -3.19 0.66
CA GLY A 256 9.14 -4.01 -0.16
C GLY A 256 9.37 -5.40 0.41
N GLU A 257 9.46 -5.54 1.74
CA GLU A 257 9.58 -6.85 2.39
C GLU A 257 8.37 -7.75 2.10
N ARG A 258 7.15 -7.20 2.13
CA ARG A 258 5.94 -7.95 1.74
C ARG A 258 5.95 -8.32 0.27
N LEU A 259 6.40 -7.41 -0.58
CA LEU A 259 6.50 -7.64 -2.02
C LEU A 259 7.50 -8.76 -2.34
N GLY A 260 8.64 -8.76 -1.65
CA GLY A 260 9.68 -9.78 -1.78
C GLY A 260 9.17 -11.17 -1.39
N ARG A 261 8.47 -11.29 -0.24
CA ARG A 261 7.84 -12.56 0.16
C ARG A 261 6.80 -13.03 -0.86
N THR A 262 5.95 -12.11 -1.34
CA THR A 262 4.94 -12.45 -2.34
C THR A 262 5.57 -12.90 -3.65
N LEU A 263 6.64 -12.23 -4.11
CA LEU A 263 7.38 -12.62 -5.31
C LEU A 263 7.98 -14.02 -5.16
N ASP A 264 8.69 -14.29 -4.08
CA ASP A 264 9.33 -15.59 -3.81
C ASP A 264 8.30 -16.73 -3.79
N GLU A 265 7.21 -16.56 -3.04
CA GLU A 265 6.12 -17.54 -2.95
C GLU A 265 5.48 -17.83 -4.32
N ARG A 266 5.23 -16.78 -5.11
CA ARG A 266 4.56 -16.90 -6.41
C ARG A 266 5.50 -17.48 -7.48
N ILE A 267 6.75 -17.02 -7.55
CA ILE A 267 7.76 -17.53 -8.48
C ILE A 267 7.96 -19.03 -8.25
N THR A 268 8.18 -19.42 -7.00
CA THR A 268 8.36 -20.83 -6.61
C THR A 268 7.15 -21.68 -6.98
N ARG A 269 5.93 -21.17 -6.75
CA ARG A 269 4.68 -21.88 -7.09
C ARG A 269 4.57 -22.22 -8.58
N TYR A 270 5.06 -21.36 -9.46
CA TYR A 270 5.04 -21.59 -10.91
C TYR A 270 6.29 -22.32 -11.43
N GLY A 271 7.23 -22.71 -10.56
CA GLY A 271 8.45 -23.43 -10.94
C GLY A 271 9.58 -22.53 -11.44
N GLY A 272 9.54 -21.23 -11.14
CA GLY A 272 10.67 -20.33 -11.31
C GLY A 272 11.56 -20.28 -10.08
N GLU A 273 12.64 -19.50 -10.18
CA GLU A 273 13.62 -19.27 -9.13
C GLU A 273 13.92 -17.77 -8.99
N LEU A 274 13.86 -17.25 -7.76
CA LEU A 274 14.29 -15.89 -7.44
C LEU A 274 15.79 -15.89 -7.13
N VAL A 275 16.61 -15.43 -8.07
CA VAL A 275 18.07 -15.59 -8.03
C VAL A 275 18.80 -14.43 -7.36
N GLN A 276 18.17 -13.25 -7.32
CA GLN A 276 18.75 -12.07 -6.68
C GLN A 276 17.65 -11.09 -6.28
N VAL A 277 17.81 -10.48 -5.10
CA VAL A 277 16.95 -9.41 -4.61
C VAL A 277 17.84 -8.25 -4.19
N GLU A 278 17.56 -7.07 -4.72
CA GLU A 278 18.21 -5.83 -4.31
C GLU A 278 17.17 -4.89 -3.73
N VAL A 279 17.54 -4.19 -2.66
CA VAL A 279 16.69 -3.21 -2.00
C VAL A 279 17.24 -1.81 -2.28
N TYR A 280 16.35 -0.86 -2.59
CA TYR A 280 16.72 0.53 -2.84
C TYR A 280 16.05 1.48 -1.84
N PRO A 281 16.76 2.56 -1.45
CA PRO A 281 16.20 3.61 -0.60
C PRO A 281 15.26 4.54 -1.40
N PRO A 282 14.35 5.28 -0.76
CA PRO A 282 13.38 6.12 -1.44
C PRO A 282 14.00 7.29 -2.20
N ASP A 283 15.27 7.63 -1.96
CA ASP A 283 15.97 8.68 -2.68
C ASP A 283 16.46 8.20 -4.06
N ALA A 284 16.20 9.00 -5.09
CA ALA A 284 16.54 8.65 -6.46
C ALA A 284 18.06 8.39 -6.69
N PRO A 285 19.00 9.15 -6.10
CA PRO A 285 20.43 8.85 -6.22
C PRO A 285 20.83 7.50 -5.60
N GLY A 286 20.20 7.11 -4.50
CA GLY A 286 20.48 5.84 -3.82
C GLY A 286 20.07 4.60 -4.63
N MET A 287 19.27 4.75 -5.69
CA MET A 287 18.84 3.64 -6.55
C MET A 287 19.93 3.11 -7.49
N PHE A 288 20.97 3.91 -7.80
CA PHE A 288 21.96 3.54 -8.83
C PHE A 288 22.77 2.29 -8.47
N GLU A 289 23.25 2.19 -7.23
CA GLU A 289 24.08 1.07 -6.80
C GLU A 289 23.31 -0.27 -6.72
N PRO A 290 22.09 -0.33 -6.12
CA PRO A 290 21.22 -1.51 -6.19
C PRO A 290 20.99 -2.00 -7.63
N VAL A 291 20.74 -1.08 -8.57
CA VAL A 291 20.53 -1.42 -9.99
C VAL A 291 21.80 -2.03 -10.61
N LYS A 292 22.99 -1.46 -10.35
CA LYS A 292 24.26 -2.02 -10.86
C LYS A 292 24.51 -3.43 -10.36
N ARG A 293 24.24 -3.69 -9.07
CA ARG A 293 24.39 -5.02 -8.48
C ARG A 293 23.43 -6.03 -9.08
N LEU A 294 22.15 -5.67 -9.23
CA LEU A 294 21.16 -6.53 -9.86
C LEU A 294 21.51 -6.84 -11.32
N ALA A 295 21.99 -5.85 -12.05
CA ALA A 295 22.41 -6.00 -13.44
C ALA A 295 23.77 -6.69 -13.61
N GLN A 296 24.45 -7.06 -12.51
CA GLN A 296 25.81 -7.59 -12.48
C GLN A 296 26.75 -6.78 -13.38
N TYR A 297 26.61 -5.46 -13.32
CA TYR A 297 27.16 -4.54 -14.33
C TYR A 297 28.68 -4.68 -14.46
N GLU A 298 29.40 -4.68 -13.33
CA GLU A 298 30.85 -4.78 -13.32
C GLU A 298 31.35 -6.12 -13.87
N THR A 299 30.71 -7.22 -13.50
CA THR A 299 31.07 -8.56 -13.99
C THR A 299 30.89 -8.65 -15.50
N ARG A 300 29.75 -8.16 -16.03
CA ARG A 300 29.50 -8.14 -17.48
C ARG A 300 30.50 -7.25 -18.21
N ARG A 301 30.85 -6.09 -17.64
CA ARG A 301 31.81 -5.16 -18.23
C ARG A 301 33.23 -5.74 -18.27
N ALA A 302 33.65 -6.40 -17.18
CA ALA A 302 34.95 -7.07 -17.11
C ALA A 302 35.04 -8.24 -18.09
N ALA A 303 34.00 -9.08 -18.18
CA ALA A 303 33.95 -10.19 -19.13
C ALA A 303 34.02 -9.71 -20.58
N HIS A 304 33.27 -8.65 -20.92
CA HIS A 304 33.35 -8.03 -22.24
C HIS A 304 34.74 -7.45 -22.54
N GLY A 305 35.37 -6.78 -21.56
CA GLY A 305 36.72 -6.26 -21.71
C GLY A 305 37.78 -7.35 -21.91
N ALA A 306 37.65 -8.47 -21.18
CA ALA A 306 38.53 -9.62 -21.34
C ALA A 306 38.40 -10.27 -22.72
N GLU A 307 37.17 -10.37 -23.25
CA GLU A 307 36.93 -10.91 -24.60
C GLU A 307 37.49 -9.98 -25.68
N MET A 308 37.30 -8.66 -25.55
CA MET A 308 37.90 -7.68 -26.46
C MET A 308 39.43 -7.80 -26.48
N ALA A 309 40.07 -7.91 -25.31
CA ALA A 309 41.52 -8.08 -25.21
C ALA A 309 42.00 -9.42 -25.80
N ARG A 310 41.23 -10.49 -25.67
CA ARG A 310 41.52 -11.80 -26.29
C ARG A 310 41.51 -11.69 -27.81
N LEU A 311 40.48 -11.06 -28.37
CA LEU A 311 40.34 -10.87 -29.82
C LEU A 311 41.45 -9.98 -30.40
N GLU A 312 41.82 -8.90 -29.70
CA GLU A 312 42.94 -8.03 -30.09
C GLU A 312 44.30 -8.74 -30.05
N ALA A 313 44.49 -9.70 -29.14
CA ALA A 313 45.71 -10.51 -29.06
C ALA A 313 45.80 -11.62 -30.12
N GLU A 314 44.67 -12.03 -30.72
CA GLU A 314 44.61 -13.01 -31.83
C GLU A 314 44.81 -12.36 -33.21
N ASP A 315 44.49 -11.07 -33.36
CA ASP A 315 44.65 -10.29 -34.60
C ASP A 315 46.08 -10.23 -35.20
N PRO A 316 47.18 -10.21 -34.42
CA PRO A 316 48.56 -10.22 -34.96
C PRO A 316 48.90 -11.46 -35.78
N LEU A 317 48.14 -12.57 -35.65
CA LEU A 317 48.36 -13.81 -36.40
C LEU A 317 47.70 -13.81 -37.78
N HIS A 318 46.86 -12.82 -38.10
CA HIS A 318 46.19 -12.67 -39.39
C HIS A 318 46.56 -11.41 -40.17
N GLY A 319 47.58 -10.66 -39.71
CA GLY A 319 48.19 -9.58 -40.48
C GLY A 319 48.80 -10.09 -41.79
N THR A 320 48.06 -9.95 -42.91
CA THR A 320 48.62 -10.09 -44.25
C THR A 320 49.85 -9.18 -44.38
N PRO A 321 50.98 -9.64 -44.96
CA PRO A 321 52.15 -8.79 -45.11
C PRO A 321 51.78 -7.60 -45.99
N HIS A 322 51.85 -6.39 -45.41
CA HIS A 322 51.79 -5.16 -46.17
C HIS A 322 52.92 -5.20 -47.21
N THR A 323 52.55 -5.39 -48.48
CA THR A 323 53.47 -5.25 -49.61
C THR A 323 53.99 -3.82 -49.63
N THR A 324 55.27 -3.65 -49.31
CA THR A 324 56.03 -2.42 -49.57
C THR A 324 55.91 -2.08 -51.06
N PRO A 325 55.51 -0.85 -51.45
CA PRO A 325 55.50 -0.49 -52.86
C PRO A 325 56.95 -0.40 -53.36
N GLN A 326 57.34 -1.35 -54.23
CA GLN A 326 58.57 -1.25 -55.00
C GLN A 326 58.45 -0.06 -55.94
N ASN A 327 59.29 0.94 -55.69
CA ASN A 327 59.53 2.07 -56.57
C ASN A 327 60.30 1.57 -57.80
N LEU A 328 59.63 1.49 -58.95
CA LEU A 328 60.25 1.30 -60.25
C LEU A 328 60.40 2.68 -60.90
N GLY A 329 61.65 3.12 -61.02
CA GLY A 329 62.06 4.24 -61.86
C GLY A 329 62.15 3.88 -63.33
#